data_AF-A0A1D6JDU0-F1
#
_entry.id   AF-A0A1D6JDU0-F1
#
_cell.length_a   1.000
_cell.length_b   1.000
_cell.length_c   1.000
_cell.angle_alpha   90.00
_cell.angle_beta   90.00
_cell.angle_gamma   90.00
#
_symmetry.space_group_name_H-M   'P 1'
#
loop_
_entity.id
_entity.type
_entity.pdbx_description
1 polymer ?
#
loop_
_entity_poly.entity_id
_entity_poly.type
_entity_poly.pdbx_seq_one_letter_code
_entity_poly.pdbx_strand_id
1 'polypeptide(L)'
;MVDAERRLMANALQDIDNQHFVLLSDSCVPLHSFDYVYDYLMGANLSFIDCFYDPGPHGNFRYSQNMLPEVTETDFRKGSQWFSVKRQHALMIIADSLYYTKFKLHCRPGMEDGRNCYADEHYLPTVFRVSTQ
;
A
#
# COMPACT_ATOMS: atom_id res chain seq x y z
N MET A 1 -3.45 -6.12 8.81
CA MET A 1 -3.46 -6.53 7.39
C MET A 1 -2.09 -6.35 6.74
N VAL A 2 -1.51 -5.15 6.75
CA VAL A 2 -0.18 -4.83 6.17
C VAL A 2 0.94 -5.85 6.49
N ASP A 3 1.06 -6.34 7.73
CA ASP A 3 2.11 -7.33 8.07
C ASP A 3 1.94 -8.65 7.29
N ALA A 4 0.70 -9.10 7.07
CA ALA A 4 0.39 -10.30 6.30
C ALA A 4 0.69 -10.08 4.81
N GLU A 5 0.29 -8.94 4.24
CA GLU A 5 0.57 -8.57 2.85
C GLU A 5 2.06 -8.52 2.57
N ARG A 6 2.85 -7.90 3.46
CA ARG A 6 4.32 -7.84 3.35
C ARG A 6 4.95 -9.23 3.41
N ARG A 7 4.49 -10.11 4.30
CA ARG A 7 5.00 -11.49 4.38
C ARG A 7 4.68 -12.30 3.13
N LEU A 8 3.46 -12.16 2.60
CA LEU A 8 3.04 -12.83 1.37
C LEU A 8 3.87 -12.36 0.17
N MET A 9 4.05 -11.04 0.04
CA MET A 9 4.90 -10.46 -1.00
C MET A 9 6.37 -10.86 -0.86
N ALA A 10 6.93 -10.85 0.36
CA ALA A 10 8.30 -11.29 0.62
C ALA A 10 8.51 -12.77 0.26
N ASN A 11 7.52 -13.63 0.54
CA ASN A 11 7.58 -15.03 0.14
C ASN A 11 7.55 -15.18 -1.39
N ALA A 12 6.64 -14.46 -2.08
CA ALA A 12 6.54 -14.50 -3.53
C ALA A 12 7.80 -13.93 -4.23
N LEU A 13 8.51 -12.99 -3.61
CA LEU A 13 9.76 -12.40 -4.13
C LEU A 13 10.94 -13.38 -4.15
N GLN A 14 10.87 -14.49 -3.40
CA GLN A 14 11.92 -15.53 -3.41
C GLN A 14 12.07 -16.17 -4.79
N ASP A 15 10.97 -16.26 -5.54
CA ASP A 15 11.01 -16.64 -6.94
C ASP A 15 11.46 -15.43 -7.78
N ILE A 16 12.56 -15.60 -8.52
CA ILE A 16 13.14 -14.55 -9.35
C ILE A 16 12.30 -14.28 -10.60
N ASP A 17 11.47 -15.22 -11.03
CA ASP A 17 10.64 -15.11 -12.23
C ASP A 17 9.37 -14.29 -11.96
N ASN A 18 8.98 -14.13 -10.68
CA ASN A 18 7.89 -13.24 -10.30
C ASN A 18 8.25 -11.76 -10.53
N GLN A 19 7.75 -11.20 -11.65
CA GLN A 19 7.98 -9.81 -12.05
C GLN A 19 6.86 -8.84 -11.64
N HIS A 20 5.67 -9.35 -11.33
CA HIS A 20 4.49 -8.55 -11.02
C HIS A 20 3.69 -9.18 -9.89
N PHE A 21 3.18 -8.36 -8.97
CA PHE A 21 2.54 -8.79 -7.73
C PHE A 21 1.16 -8.12 -7.62
N VAL A 22 0.11 -8.92 -7.54
CA VAL A 22 -1.27 -8.44 -7.43
C VAL A 22 -1.86 -8.99 -6.13
N LEU A 23 -2.42 -8.10 -5.31
CA LEU A 23 -3.14 -8.50 -4.10
C LEU A 23 -4.63 -8.69 -4.42
N LEU A 24 -5.18 -9.84 -4.08
CA LEU A 24 -6.59 -10.22 -4.28
C LEU A 24 -7.14 -10.89 -3.02
N SER A 25 -8.46 -11.01 -2.94
CA SER A 25 -9.15 -11.83 -1.95
C SER A 25 -10.07 -12.87 -2.60
N ASP A 26 -10.60 -13.75 -1.78
CA ASP A 26 -11.54 -14.82 -2.13
C ASP A 26 -12.86 -14.30 -2.74
N SER A 27 -13.13 -13.00 -2.59
CA SER A 27 -14.30 -12.32 -3.18
C SER A 27 -13.99 -11.63 -4.52
N CYS A 28 -12.74 -11.64 -4.98
CA CYS A 28 -12.37 -11.06 -6.26
C CYS A 28 -12.78 -11.98 -7.42
N VAL A 29 -13.41 -11.42 -8.45
CA VAL A 29 -13.81 -12.13 -9.66
C VAL A 29 -13.14 -11.50 -10.87
N PRO A 30 -12.44 -12.28 -11.72
CA PRO A 30 -11.81 -11.74 -12.92
C PRO A 30 -12.88 -11.26 -13.91
N LEU A 31 -12.70 -10.05 -14.44
CA LEU A 31 -13.57 -9.47 -15.48
C LEU A 31 -13.02 -9.65 -16.90
N HIS A 32 -11.74 -10.03 -17.01
CA HIS A 32 -11.04 -10.28 -18.27
C HIS A 32 -10.32 -11.63 -18.22
N SER A 33 -9.95 -12.17 -19.39
CA SER A 33 -9.17 -13.41 -19.47
C SER A 33 -7.79 -13.24 -18.85
N PHE A 34 -7.18 -14.36 -18.44
CA PHE A 34 -5.83 -14.34 -17.91
C PHE A 34 -4.83 -13.72 -18.90
N ASP A 35 -4.87 -14.12 -20.17
CA ASP A 35 -3.95 -13.61 -21.20
C ASP A 35 -4.05 -12.08 -21.33
N TYR A 36 -5.26 -11.52 -21.31
CA TYR A 36 -5.45 -10.07 -21.36
C TYR A 36 -4.80 -9.38 -20.15
N VAL A 37 -5.05 -9.89 -18.95
CA VAL A 37 -4.50 -9.30 -17.71
C VAL A 37 -2.99 -9.44 -17.65
N TYR A 38 -2.47 -10.61 -18.02
CA TYR A 38 -1.05 -10.89 -18.07
C TYR A 38 -0.34 -9.95 -19.04
N ASP A 39 -0.80 -9.88 -20.30
CA ASP A 39 -0.21 -9.02 -21.32
C ASP A 39 -0.27 -7.55 -20.92
N TYR A 40 -1.39 -7.09 -20.36
CA TYR A 40 -1.53 -5.72 -19.88
C TYR A 40 -0.55 -5.39 -18.75
N LEU A 41 -0.51 -6.22 -17.70
CA LEU A 41 0.34 -5.97 -16.53
C LEU A 41 1.82 -6.14 -16.87
N MET A 42 2.19 -7.13 -17.68
CA MET A 42 3.57 -7.36 -18.09
C MET A 42 4.05 -6.30 -19.07
N GLY A 43 3.20 -5.86 -20.00
CA GLY A 43 3.51 -4.80 -20.97
C GLY A 43 3.52 -3.39 -20.40
N ALA A 44 2.77 -3.11 -19.33
CA ALA A 44 2.79 -1.81 -18.68
C ALA A 44 4.11 -1.57 -17.94
N ASN A 45 4.75 -0.41 -18.14
CA ASN A 45 5.90 0.02 -17.33
C ASN A 45 5.47 0.79 -16.07
N LEU A 46 4.38 0.36 -15.45
CA LEU A 46 3.73 1.06 -14.33
C LEU A 46 3.39 0.09 -13.21
N SER A 47 3.16 0.65 -12.03
CA SER A 47 2.48 0.00 -10.92
C SER A 47 1.23 0.79 -10.57
N PHE A 48 0.20 0.08 -10.14
CA PHE A 48 -1.13 0.60 -9.93
C PHE A 48 -1.45 0.51 -8.44
N ILE A 49 -1.48 1.68 -7.80
CA ILE A 49 -1.82 1.88 -6.39
C ILE A 49 -2.72 3.11 -6.37
N ASP A 50 -3.88 3.02 -5.72
CA ASP A 50 -4.72 4.17 -5.50
C ASP A 50 -4.03 5.17 -4.57
N CYS A 51 -4.01 6.44 -4.95
CA CYS A 51 -3.37 7.48 -4.14
C CYS A 51 -4.09 8.82 -4.30
N PHE A 52 -4.84 9.21 -3.28
CA PHE A 52 -5.57 10.47 -3.28
C PHE A 52 -5.57 11.12 -1.89
N TYR A 53 -5.79 12.43 -1.87
CA TYR A 53 -6.04 13.18 -0.63
C TYR A 53 -7.54 13.11 -0.30
N ASP A 54 -7.86 12.79 0.94
CA ASP A 54 -9.24 12.73 1.42
C ASP A 54 -9.34 13.55 2.72
N PRO A 55 -9.93 14.76 2.70
CA PRO A 55 -10.06 15.57 3.91
C PRO A 55 -11.11 15.01 4.89
N GLY A 56 -11.85 13.96 4.52
CA GLY A 56 -12.94 13.40 5.30
C GLY A 56 -12.51 12.51 6.48
N PRO A 57 -13.50 11.99 7.23
CA PRO A 57 -13.28 11.17 8.44
C PRO A 57 -12.55 9.84 8.17
N HIS A 58 -12.60 9.37 6.93
CA HIS A 58 -11.93 8.14 6.49
C HIS A 58 -10.55 8.38 5.86
N GLY A 59 -10.16 9.64 5.70
CA GLY A 59 -8.90 10.06 5.10
C GLY A 59 -7.96 10.67 6.12
N ASN A 60 -7.58 11.92 5.89
CA ASN A 60 -6.64 12.70 6.69
C ASN A 60 -7.12 12.97 8.11
N PHE A 61 -8.42 12.89 8.41
CA PHE A 61 -8.88 12.90 9.80
C PHE A 61 -8.28 11.75 10.62
N ARG A 62 -7.76 10.68 10.00
CA ARG A 62 -7.08 9.56 10.67
C ARG A 62 -5.57 9.79 10.91
N TYR A 63 -5.01 10.89 10.43
CA TYR A 63 -3.58 11.19 10.55
C TYR A 63 -3.12 11.40 12.00
N SER A 64 -1.99 10.82 12.38
CA SER A 64 -1.41 10.98 13.72
C SER A 64 -0.20 11.90 13.65
N GLN A 65 -0.14 12.92 14.52
CA GLN A 65 1.02 13.83 14.62
C GLN A 65 2.31 13.09 14.98
N ASN A 66 2.22 11.92 15.64
CA ASN A 66 3.37 11.04 15.91
C ASN A 66 4.03 10.45 14.65
N MET A 67 3.42 10.63 13.46
CA MET A 67 4.03 10.24 12.20
C MET A 67 5.10 11.24 11.70
N LEU A 68 5.14 12.45 12.26
CA LEU A 68 6.21 13.42 11.98
C LEU A 68 7.58 12.91 12.50
N PRO A 69 8.69 13.41 11.89
CA PRO A 69 8.74 14.21 10.66
C PRO A 69 8.62 13.38 9.37
N GLU A 70 8.69 12.05 9.45
CA GLU A 70 8.82 11.18 8.28
C GLU A 70 7.61 11.25 7.35
N VAL A 71 6.40 11.32 7.90
CA VAL A 71 5.16 11.51 7.12
C VAL A 71 4.50 12.78 7.59
N THR A 72 4.45 13.78 6.71
CA THR A 72 3.66 14.99 6.94
C THR A 72 2.18 14.73 6.67
N GLU A 73 1.30 15.53 7.26
CA GLU A 73 -0.14 15.43 6.99
C GLU A 73 -0.46 15.67 5.50
N THR A 74 0.31 16.53 4.83
CA THR A 74 0.14 16.83 3.40
C THR A 74 0.51 15.66 2.49
N ASP A 75 1.43 14.80 2.95
CA ASP A 75 1.85 13.59 2.25
C ASP A 75 1.01 12.36 2.62
N PHE A 76 0.26 12.41 3.73
CA PHE A 76 -0.66 11.35 4.10
C PHE A 76 -1.75 11.19 3.04
N ARG A 77 -1.85 9.99 2.47
CA ARG A 77 -2.75 9.65 1.37
C ARG A 77 -3.66 8.50 1.76
N LYS A 78 -4.79 8.45 1.10
CA LYS A 78 -5.74 7.34 1.13
C LYS A 78 -5.70 6.61 -0.21
N GLY A 79 -6.01 5.33 -0.16
CA GLY A 79 -6.19 4.47 -1.32
C GLY A 79 -6.97 3.22 -0.94
N SER A 80 -7.21 2.39 -1.95
CA SER A 80 -7.60 0.99 -1.76
C SER A 80 -6.45 0.18 -1.15
N GLN A 81 -6.80 -0.86 -0.40
CA GLN A 81 -5.87 -1.91 0.01
C GLN A 81 -5.28 -2.66 -1.21
N TRP A 82 -6.05 -2.78 -2.29
CA TRP A 82 -5.67 -3.54 -3.48
C TRP A 82 -4.59 -2.82 -4.28
N PHE A 83 -3.60 -3.58 -4.74
CA PHE A 83 -2.51 -3.05 -5.57
C PHE A 83 -2.07 -4.05 -6.64
N SER A 84 -1.38 -3.51 -7.63
CA SER A 84 -0.69 -4.26 -8.67
C SER A 84 0.68 -3.63 -8.92
N VAL A 85 1.75 -4.26 -8.41
CA VAL A 85 3.09 -3.66 -8.37
C VAL A 85 4.13 -4.49 -9.09
N LYS A 86 5.08 -3.81 -9.74
CA LYS A 86 6.27 -4.41 -10.35
C LYS A 86 7.23 -4.88 -9.26
N ARG A 87 8.08 -5.85 -9.61
CA ARG A 87 9.11 -6.41 -8.72
C ARG A 87 9.97 -5.35 -8.05
N GLN A 88 10.41 -4.33 -8.77
CA GLN A 88 11.21 -3.25 -8.20
C GLN A 88 10.48 -2.51 -7.07
N HIS A 89 9.17 -2.24 -7.23
CA HIS A 89 8.36 -1.57 -6.22
C HIS A 89 7.99 -2.52 -5.07
N ALA A 90 7.80 -3.81 -5.34
CA ALA A 90 7.64 -4.83 -4.30
C ALA A 90 8.89 -4.91 -3.40
N LEU A 91 10.09 -4.89 -3.98
CA LEU A 91 11.35 -4.84 -3.23
C LEU A 91 11.45 -3.57 -2.37
N MET A 92 11.05 -2.40 -2.90
CA MET A 92 10.98 -1.16 -2.12
C MET A 92 10.03 -1.28 -0.92
N ILE A 93 8.84 -1.87 -1.11
CA ILE A 93 7.88 -2.09 -0.03
C ILE A 93 8.51 -2.99 1.06
N ILE A 94 9.08 -4.13 0.69
CA ILE A 94 9.67 -5.07 1.66
C ILE A 94 10.88 -4.48 2.38
N ALA A 95 11.70 -3.70 1.68
CA ALA A 95 12.86 -3.02 2.25
C ALA A 95 12.48 -1.86 3.18
N ASP A 96 11.30 -1.26 3.01
CA ASP A 96 10.85 -0.15 3.85
C ASP A 96 10.60 -0.63 5.28
N SER A 97 11.43 -0.13 6.20
CA SER A 97 11.29 -0.30 7.64
C SER A 97 10.86 1.01 8.32
N LEU A 98 11.14 2.17 7.72
CA LEU A 98 10.93 3.48 8.32
C LEU A 98 9.44 3.83 8.34
N TYR A 99 8.82 3.92 7.16
CA TYR A 99 7.41 4.29 7.07
C TYR A 99 6.54 3.14 7.57
N TYR A 100 6.89 1.89 7.25
CA TYR A 100 6.19 0.73 7.81
C TYR A 100 6.07 0.79 9.34
N THR A 101 7.16 1.14 10.04
CA THR A 101 7.14 1.24 11.51
C THR A 101 6.21 2.37 11.98
N LYS A 102 6.19 3.52 11.30
CA LYS A 102 5.28 4.63 11.62
C LYS A 102 3.82 4.22 11.50
N PHE A 103 3.44 3.60 10.38
CA PHE A 103 2.08 3.12 10.18
C PHE A 103 1.70 2.01 11.16
N LYS A 104 2.62 1.09 11.45
CA LYS A 104 2.41 0.02 12.43
C LYS A 104 2.15 0.54 13.84
N LEU A 105 2.83 1.60 14.26
CA LEU A 105 2.70 2.16 15.61
C LEU A 105 1.57 3.19 15.74
N HIS A 106 1.35 3.98 14.69
CA HIS A 106 0.53 5.20 14.74
C HIS A 106 -0.66 5.22 13.76
N CYS A 107 -0.95 4.12 13.07
CA CYS A 107 -2.19 3.92 12.33
C CYS A 107 -2.82 2.58 12.73
N ARG A 108 -3.62 2.61 13.80
CA ARG A 108 -4.24 1.41 14.38
C ARG A 108 -5.67 1.69 14.83
N PRO A 109 -6.48 0.65 15.11
CA PRO A 109 -7.76 0.84 15.78
C PRO A 109 -7.57 1.43 17.18
N GLY A 110 -8.52 2.26 17.64
CA GLY A 110 -8.55 2.80 19.01
C GLY A 110 -7.35 3.69 19.35
N MET A 111 -6.98 4.61 18.46
CA MET A 111 -6.00 5.67 18.77
C MET A 111 -6.58 6.69 19.76
N GLU A 112 -5.87 7.79 19.97
CA GLU A 112 -6.34 8.94 20.75
C GLU A 112 -7.79 9.30 20.37
N ASP A 113 -8.61 9.55 21.41
CA ASP A 113 -10.05 9.83 21.30
C ASP A 113 -10.89 8.72 20.64
N GLY A 114 -10.41 7.47 20.64
CA GLY A 114 -11.11 6.32 20.07
C GLY A 114 -11.10 6.28 18.54
N ARG A 115 -10.30 7.13 17.91
CA ARG A 115 -10.20 7.24 16.46
C ARG A 115 -9.52 6.03 15.84
N ASN A 116 -10.12 5.45 14.80
CA ASN A 116 -9.55 4.32 14.07
C ASN A 116 -8.71 4.78 12.88
N CYS A 117 -7.61 4.07 12.61
CA CYS A 117 -6.85 4.17 11.37
C CYS A 117 -6.56 2.76 10.82
N TYR A 118 -6.66 2.63 9.49
CA TYR A 118 -6.47 1.38 8.75
C TYR A 118 -5.23 1.49 7.86
N ALA A 119 -4.12 0.93 8.31
CA ALA A 119 -2.83 1.12 7.65
C ALA A 119 -2.80 0.57 6.22
N ASP A 120 -3.58 -0.46 5.92
CA ASP A 120 -3.77 -1.04 4.59
C ASP A 120 -4.39 -0.06 3.57
N GLU A 121 -5.16 0.93 4.02
CA GLU A 121 -5.74 1.97 3.15
C GLU A 121 -4.84 3.22 3.02
N HIS A 122 -3.74 3.31 3.77
CA HIS A 122 -2.95 4.55 3.88
C HIS A 122 -1.44 4.36 3.68
N TYR A 123 -0.89 3.20 4.03
CA TYR A 123 0.55 2.95 4.03
C TYR A 123 1.15 3.06 2.62
N LEU A 124 0.77 2.17 1.70
CA LEU A 124 1.31 2.18 0.34
C LEU A 124 1.01 3.49 -0.41
N PRO A 125 -0.22 4.04 -0.40
CA PRO A 125 -0.50 5.33 -1.03
C PRO A 125 0.43 6.45 -0.56
N THR A 126 0.74 6.48 0.74
CA THR A 126 1.60 7.49 1.36
C THR A 126 3.08 7.26 1.04
N VAL A 127 3.58 6.02 1.18
CA VAL A 127 5.00 5.72 0.90
C VAL A 127 5.36 6.04 -0.53
N PHE A 128 4.51 5.68 -1.49
CA PHE A 128 4.76 6.02 -2.89
C PHE A 128 4.58 7.52 -3.15
N ARG A 129 3.74 8.25 -2.41
CA ARG A 129 3.68 9.72 -2.49
C ARG A 129 4.96 10.41 -2.02
N VAL A 130 5.59 9.89 -0.96
CA VAL A 130 6.81 10.49 -0.40
C VAL A 130 8.05 10.06 -1.17
N SER A 131 8.11 8.80 -1.61
CA SER A 131 9.32 8.20 -2.19
C SER A 131 9.51 8.48 -3.69
N THR A 132 8.50 9.04 -4.37
CA THR A 132 8.58 9.39 -5.81
C THR A 132 8.60 10.90 -6.06
N GLN A 133 8.91 11.72 -5.05
CA GLN A 133 9.18 13.15 -5.21
C GLN A 133 10.64 13.39 -5.57
#